data_AF-A0A7C0WI67-F1
#
_entry.id   AF-A0A7C0WI67-F1
#
_cell.length_a   1.000
_cell.length_b   1.000
_cell.length_c   1.000
_cell.angle_alpha   90.00
_cell.angle_beta   90.00
_cell.angle_gamma   90.00
#
_symmetry.space_group_name_H-M   'P 1'
#
loop_
_entity.id
_entity.type
_entity.pdbx_description
1 polymer ?
#
loop_
_entity_poly.entity_id
_entity_poly.type
_entity_poly.pdbx_seq_one_letter_code
_entity_poly.pdbx_strand_id
1 'polypeptide(L)' 'ADRIYLTRVHASPDGDTRFPEIDKTQWRETSRERFCAGPKDSADYSFVVLERTR' A
#
# COMPACT_ATOMS: atom_id res chain seq x y z
N ALA A 1 -15.65 -5.43 -4.32
CA ALA A 1 -14.54 -4.64 -4.89
C ALA A 1 -13.52 -5.59 -5.50
N ASP A 2 -13.08 -5.30 -6.72
CA ASP A 2 -12.19 -6.15 -7.53
C ASP A 2 -10.76 -5.61 -7.61
N ARG A 3 -10.54 -4.36 -7.19
CA ARG A 3 -9.24 -3.68 -7.18
C ARG A 3 -9.05 -2.83 -5.92
N ILE A 4 -7.82 -2.77 -5.40
CA ILE A 4 -7.40 -1.87 -4.33
C ILE A 4 -6.32 -0.93 -4.88
N TYR A 5 -6.48 0.37 -4.63
CA TYR A 5 -5.44 1.37 -4.82
C TYR A 5 -4.88 1.72 -3.44
N LEU A 6 -3.64 1.28 -3.18
CA LEU A 6 -2.99 1.41 -1.88
C LEU A 6 -1.82 2.38 -1.98
N THR A 7 -1.80 3.39 -1.12
CA THR A 7 -0.58 4.15 -0.82
C THR A 7 0.09 3.54 0.39
N ARG A 8 1.20 2.84 0.19
CA ARG A 8 2.01 2.28 1.27
C ARG A 8 3.06 3.31 1.68
N VAL A 9 2.80 4.01 2.78
CA VAL A 9 3.78 4.88 3.43
C VAL A 9 4.78 4.03 4.20
N HIS A 10 6.07 4.18 3.94
CA HIS A 10 7.14 3.41 4.60
C HIS A 10 7.53 4.07 5.94
N ALA A 11 6.55 4.21 6.83
CA ALA A 11 6.69 4.72 8.19
C ALA A 11 6.07 3.72 9.18
N SER A 12 6.41 3.85 10.46
CA SER A 12 5.85 3.03 11.55
C SER A 12 5.29 3.94 12.65
N PRO A 13 4.16 4.63 12.41
CA PRO A 13 3.55 5.48 13.43
C PRO A 13 2.84 4.65 14.50
N ASP A 14 2.76 5.19 15.71
CA ASP A 14 1.87 4.67 16.74
C ASP A 14 0.40 4.86 16.33
N GLY A 15 -0.45 3.91 16.70
CA GLY A 15 -1.88 3.99 16.44
C GLY A 15 -2.62 2.73 16.86
N ASP A 16 -3.93 2.82 16.94
CA ASP A 16 -4.86 1.77 17.38
C ASP A 16 -5.73 1.22 16.24
N THR A 17 -5.79 1.93 15.11
CA THR A 17 -6.55 1.55 13.92
C THR A 17 -5.64 0.88 12.89
N ARG A 18 -6.12 -0.18 12.24
CA ARG A 18 -5.37 -0.91 11.21
C ARG A 18 -6.23 -1.13 9.97
N PHE A 19 -5.58 -1.09 8.82
CA PHE A 19 -6.19 -1.61 7.59
C PHE A 19 -6.30 -3.14 7.70
N PRO A 20 -7.37 -3.78 7.19
CA PRO A 20 -7.48 -5.23 7.20
C PRO A 20 -6.28 -5.91 6.52
N GLU A 21 -5.95 -7.12 6.97
CA GLU A 21 -4.87 -7.88 6.34
C GLU A 21 -5.19 -8.17 4.86
N ILE A 22 -4.22 -7.92 3.99
CA ILE A 22 -4.35 -8.19 2.57
C ILE A 22 -3.82 -9.60 2.31
N ASP A 23 -4.76 -10.55 2.28
CA ASP A 23 -4.50 -11.95 1.95
C ASP A 23 -3.98 -12.10 0.51
N LYS A 24 -2.75 -12.57 0.36
CA LYS A 24 -2.07 -12.77 -0.94
C LYS A 24 -2.68 -13.89 -1.79
N THR A 25 -3.50 -14.75 -1.20
CA THR A 25 -4.27 -15.75 -1.98
C THR A 25 -5.47 -15.11 -2.67
N GLN A 26 -6.01 -14.02 -2.12
CA GLN A 26 -7.15 -13.29 -2.65
C GLN A 26 -6.77 -12.05 -3.45
N TRP A 27 -5.54 -11.54 -3.28
CA TRP A 27 -5.08 -10.32 -3.92
C TRP A 27 -3.71 -10.50 -4.56
N ARG A 28 -3.60 -10.10 -5.83
CA ARG A 28 -2.36 -10.07 -6.58
C ARG A 28 -1.96 -8.63 -6.86
N GLU A 29 -0.72 -8.28 -6.52
CA GLU A 29 -0.10 -7.02 -6.93
C GLU A 29 0.12 -7.01 -8.44
N THR A 30 -0.43 -6.00 -9.11
CA THR A 30 -0.33 -5.84 -10.57
C THR A 30 0.51 -4.63 -10.98
N SER A 31 0.68 -3.66 -10.08
CA SER A 31 1.58 -2.52 -10.28
C SER A 31 2.13 -2.03 -8.96
N ARG A 32 3.38 -1.58 -8.99
CA ARG A 32 4.03 -0.89 -7.88
C ARG A 32 5.01 0.15 -8.39
N GLU A 33 4.88 1.35 -7.84
CA GLU A 33 5.80 2.45 -8.08
C GLU A 33 6.29 3.01 -6.74
N ARG A 34 7.59 3.27 -6.62
CA ARG A 34 8.23 3.72 -5.38
C ARG A 34 8.78 5.13 -5.54
N PHE A 35 8.57 5.93 -4.50
CA PHE A 35 9.03 7.31 -4.39
C PHE A 35 9.82 7.47 -3.11
N CYS A 36 10.97 8.13 -3.22
CA CYS A 36 11.72 8.59 -2.05
C CYS A 36 11.04 9.82 -1.45
N ALA A 37 11.16 10.02 -0.14
CA ALA A 37 10.67 11.22 0.52
C ALA A 37 11.28 12.49 -0.12
N GLY A 38 10.43 13.41 -0.57
CA GLY A 38 10.85 14.74 -0.98
C GLY A 38 11.04 15.69 0.21
N PRO A 39 11.45 16.95 -0.02
CA PRO A 39 11.64 17.95 1.04
C PRO A 39 10.41 18.26 1.89
N LYS A 40 9.21 17.87 1.43
CA LYS A 40 7.93 18.09 2.12
C LYS A 40 7.30 16.79 2.64
N ASP A 41 7.95 15.66 2.43
CA ASP A 41 7.46 14.35 2.85
C ASP A 41 8.27 13.86 4.05
N SER A 42 7.61 13.21 5.00
CA SER A 42 8.28 12.66 6.19
C SER A 42 8.76 11.22 6.00
N ALA A 43 8.37 10.56 4.90
CA ALA A 43 8.70 9.17 4.63
C ALA A 43 8.62 8.84 3.13
N ASP A 44 9.38 7.83 2.72
CA ASP A 44 9.20 7.18 1.42
C ASP A 44 7.77 6.61 1.32
N TYR A 45 7.27 6.46 0.09
CA TYR A 45 6.02 5.76 -0.13
C TYR A 45 6.02 4.95 -1.44
N SER A 46 5.01 4.09 -1.58
CA SER A 46 4.75 3.39 -2.83
C SER A 46 3.28 3.44 -3.18
N PHE A 47 2.97 3.67 -4.46
CA PHE A 47 1.66 3.36 -5.01
C PHE A 47 1.64 1.90 -5.40
N VAL A 48 0.62 1.18 -4.92
CA VAL A 48 0.43 -0.24 -5.17
C VAL A 48 -0.98 -0.44 -5.68
N VAL A 49 -1.11 -1.16 -6.80
CA VAL A 49 -2.40 -1.61 -7.32
C VAL A 49 -2.49 -3.11 -7.11
N LEU A 50 -3.56 -3.53 -6.43
CA LEU A 50 -3.88 -4.94 -6.21
C LEU A 50 -5.17 -5.28 -6.93
N GLU A 51 -5.23 -6.44 -7.55
CA GLU A 51 -6.45 -7.00 -8.13
C GLU A 51 -6.83 -8.29 -7.43
N ARG A 52 -8.14 -8.53 -7.29
CA ARG A 52 -8.64 -9.76 -6.68
C ARG A 52 -8.30 -10.96 -7.57
N THR A 53 -7.65 -11.96 -7.01
CA THR A 53 -7.45 -13.25 -7.69
C THR A 53 -8.82 -13.93 -7.85
N ARG A 54 -9.07 -14.46 -9.05
CA ARG A 54 -10.26 -15.26 -9.35
C ARG A 54 -10.02 -16.73 -9.04
#